data_AF-A0A953MHL5-F1
#
_entry.id   AF-A0A953MHL5-F1
#
_cell.length_a   1.000
_cell.length_b   1.000
_cell.length_c   1.000
_cell.angle_alpha   90.00
_cell.angle_beta   90.00
_cell.angle_gamma   90.00
#
_symmetry.space_group_name_H-M   'P 1'
#
loop_
_entity.id
_entity.type
_entity.pdbx_description
1 polymer ?
#
loop_
_entity_poly.entity_id
_entity_poly.type
_entity_poly.pdbx_seq_one_letter_code
_entity_poly.pdbx_strand_id
1 'polypeptide(L)'
;MFVVVLVFTSCESITENEVNSKKNSSKLNKGITPNAMDYSVKYIDIWETEYYSPVSNKKIGVWPHSYSNEVLAELKDKYGFSMIRVYSINEYNAALNNGFLKEDLLVQLPHNKNNYQSSINSLDAGYYYIDEPLTRGTYSTVDMQYVSNYISINRSNSVLNIGDYVYTYTYQQLINSRTNFRFSCDKYGEVNAPYDQRSFWTSLRNYFGYKSNFNFVHSTRDQTTEYDELLGHASNLGQSIIFYYIGSDGNYYNTNTFCEEAWKTGWLKKFERQYRLEYRCYLANENLCDINNSWVYIQKIPTQNYREVFYNINQN
;
A
#
# COMPACT_ATOMS: atom_id res chain seq x y z
N MET A 1 16.96 -8.16 18.87
CA MET A 1 16.91 -9.62 19.12
C MET A 1 17.33 -10.36 17.85
N PHE A 2 18.27 -11.31 17.93
CA PHE A 2 18.74 -12.09 16.77
C PHE A 2 17.55 -12.78 16.07
N VAL A 3 17.34 -12.48 14.79
CA VAL A 3 16.48 -13.30 13.94
C VAL A 3 17.12 -14.69 13.89
N VAL A 4 16.50 -15.64 14.58
CA VAL A 4 16.88 -17.05 14.44
C VAL A 4 16.42 -17.47 13.05
N VAL A 5 17.35 -17.42 12.09
CA VAL A 5 17.20 -18.16 10.84
C VAL A 5 17.26 -19.63 11.23
N LEU A 6 16.10 -20.28 11.35
CA LEU A 6 16.03 -21.73 11.46
C LEU A 6 16.41 -22.32 10.09
N VAL A 7 17.71 -22.52 9.89
CA VAL A 7 18.24 -23.23 8.73
C VAL A 7 18.07 -24.73 9.01
N PHE A 8 17.01 -25.34 8.47
CA PHE A 8 16.95 -26.79 8.34
C PHE A 8 17.68 -27.16 7.05
N THR A 9 18.90 -27.68 7.17
CA THR A 9 19.64 -28.25 6.04
C THR A 9 19.23 -29.69 5.85
N SER A 10 18.61 -30.02 4.71
CA SER A 10 18.57 -31.39 4.21
C SER A 10 19.44 -31.48 2.96
N CYS A 11 20.31 -32.49 2.93
CA CYS A 11 21.04 -32.88 1.73
C CYS A 11 20.38 -34.16 1.24
N GLU A 12 19.77 -34.11 0.06
CA GLU A 12 19.22 -35.29 -0.60
C GLU A 12 19.94 -35.48 -1.94
N SER A 13 20.40 -36.70 -2.21
CA SER A 13 20.89 -37.10 -3.52
C SER A 13 19.68 -37.46 -4.39
N ILE A 14 19.39 -36.63 -5.40
CA ILE A 14 18.27 -36.86 -6.32
C ILE A 14 18.85 -37.23 -7.69
N THR A 15 18.39 -38.37 -8.24
CA THR A 15 18.68 -38.74 -9.64
C THR A 15 17.56 -38.24 -10.55
N GLU A 16 17.89 -37.75 -11.74
CA GLU A 16 16.98 -37.04 -12.65
C GLU A 16 15.81 -37.89 -13.22
N ASN A 17 15.67 -39.14 -12.78
CA ASN A 17 14.65 -40.08 -13.27
C ASN A 17 13.23 -39.86 -12.70
N GLU A 18 13.02 -38.94 -11.76
CA GLU A 18 11.69 -38.71 -11.16
C GLU A 18 10.87 -37.56 -11.79
N VAL A 19 11.43 -36.76 -12.71
CA VAL A 19 10.74 -35.52 -13.18
C VAL A 19 10.19 -35.57 -14.61
N ASN A 20 10.61 -36.49 -15.49
CA ASN A 20 10.20 -36.43 -16.90
C ASN A 20 9.12 -37.46 -17.30
N SER A 21 7.92 -37.31 -16.73
CA SER A 21 6.70 -37.70 -17.46
C SER A 21 6.06 -36.45 -18.07
N LYS A 22 6.09 -36.40 -19.42
CA LYS A 22 5.38 -35.50 -20.35
C LYS A 22 6.15 -34.29 -20.91
N LYS A 23 6.63 -34.55 -22.13
CA LYS A 23 6.43 -33.81 -23.39
C LYS A 23 7.53 -32.84 -23.89
N ASN A 24 8.02 -33.26 -25.06
CA ASN A 24 8.35 -32.49 -26.27
C ASN A 24 9.72 -31.82 -26.35
N SER A 25 10.66 -32.68 -26.73
CA SER A 25 11.76 -32.41 -27.65
C SER A 25 11.37 -31.46 -28.80
N SER A 26 12.10 -30.36 -28.98
CA SER A 26 12.94 -30.21 -30.18
C SER A 26 13.74 -28.91 -30.15
N LYS A 27 15.02 -29.07 -30.54
CA LYS A 27 16.00 -28.06 -30.96
C LYS A 27 16.67 -27.22 -29.88
N LEU A 28 17.81 -27.75 -29.41
CA LEU A 28 19.07 -27.00 -29.38
C LEU A 28 20.23 -27.97 -29.63
N ASN A 29 20.78 -27.92 -30.86
CA ASN A 29 22.04 -28.54 -31.24
C ASN A 29 23.19 -27.72 -30.65
N LYS A 30 23.78 -28.19 -29.57
CA LYS A 30 25.21 -28.09 -29.25
C LYS A 30 25.52 -29.29 -28.38
N GLY A 31 26.46 -30.12 -28.84
CA GLY A 31 26.81 -31.41 -28.24
C GLY A 31 27.31 -31.29 -26.81
N ILE A 32 26.36 -31.31 -25.86
CA ILE A 32 26.54 -31.76 -24.50
C ILE A 32 25.56 -32.91 -24.38
N THR A 33 26.03 -34.14 -24.59
CA THR A 33 25.34 -35.31 -24.05
C THR A 33 25.33 -35.14 -22.53
N PRO A 34 24.16 -34.99 -21.87
CA PRO A 34 24.12 -34.95 -20.42
C PRO A 34 24.25 -36.40 -19.95
N ASN A 35 25.48 -36.89 -19.89
CA ASN A 35 25.75 -37.98 -18.96
C ASN A 35 25.57 -37.36 -17.58
N ALA A 36 24.54 -37.84 -16.88
CA ALA A 36 24.23 -37.54 -15.49
C ALA A 36 25.54 -37.38 -14.69
N MET A 37 25.90 -36.13 -14.38
CA MET A 37 26.77 -35.89 -13.25
C MET A 37 25.83 -35.93 -12.06
N ASP A 38 26.04 -36.86 -11.14
CA ASP A 38 25.43 -36.78 -9.82
C ASP A 38 25.79 -35.40 -9.24
N TYR A 39 24.82 -34.51 -9.13
CA TYR A 39 24.99 -33.21 -8.49
C TYR A 39 24.28 -33.23 -7.16
N SER A 40 24.99 -32.85 -6.09
CA SER A 40 24.36 -32.65 -4.80
C SER A 40 23.45 -31.43 -4.85
N VAL A 41 22.24 -31.59 -4.31
CA VAL A 41 21.26 -30.50 -4.17
C VAL A 41 21.16 -30.13 -2.69
N LYS A 42 21.17 -28.82 -2.42
CA LYS A 42 20.94 -28.26 -1.08
C LYS A 42 19.72 -27.36 -1.15
N TYR A 43 18.79 -27.59 -0.24
CA TYR A 43 17.63 -26.74 -0.05
C TYR A 43 17.77 -25.86 1.19
N ILE A 44 17.44 -24.58 1.06
CA ILE A 44 17.31 -23.64 2.18
C ILE A 44 15.90 -23.08 2.14
N ASP A 45 15.12 -23.33 3.18
CA ASP A 45 13.81 -22.72 3.31
C ASP A 45 13.93 -21.34 3.97
N ILE A 46 13.33 -20.33 3.34
CA ILE A 46 13.23 -18.95 3.86
C ILE A 46 11.78 -18.51 3.91
N TRP A 47 11.49 -17.50 4.73
CA TRP A 47 10.21 -16.82 4.75
C TRP A 47 10.40 -15.41 4.21
N GLU A 48 9.53 -15.00 3.29
CA GLU A 48 9.52 -13.64 2.78
C GLU A 48 8.10 -13.08 2.79
N THR A 49 7.99 -11.77 2.94
CA THR A 49 6.74 -11.03 2.81
C THR A 49 6.12 -11.31 1.44
N GLU A 50 4.95 -11.94 1.42
CA GLU A 50 4.17 -12.14 0.20
C GLU A 50 3.27 -10.94 -0.05
N TYR A 51 2.48 -10.55 0.97
CA TYR A 51 1.54 -9.45 0.86
C TYR A 51 1.15 -8.86 2.22
N TYR A 52 0.50 -7.71 2.17
CA TYR A 52 -0.18 -7.06 3.28
C TYR A 52 -1.68 -7.03 3.08
N SER A 53 -2.44 -6.99 4.17
CA SER A 53 -3.88 -6.70 4.13
C SER A 53 -4.28 -5.69 5.21
N PRO A 54 -5.27 -4.81 4.99
CA PRO A 54 -5.76 -3.92 6.04
C PRO A 54 -6.28 -4.67 7.26
N VAL A 55 -6.11 -4.07 8.44
CA VAL A 55 -6.83 -4.50 9.65
C VAL A 55 -8.32 -4.15 9.49
N SER A 56 -9.23 -4.99 10.03
CA SER A 56 -10.68 -4.98 9.73
C SER A 56 -11.42 -3.64 9.89
N ASN A 57 -10.90 -2.69 10.67
CA ASN A 57 -11.48 -1.37 10.92
C ASN A 57 -10.61 -0.21 10.41
N LYS A 58 -9.58 -0.53 9.61
CA LYS A 58 -8.66 0.41 9.01
C LYS A 58 -8.74 0.30 7.49
N LYS A 59 -8.57 1.42 6.82
CA LYS A 59 -8.37 1.47 5.36
C LYS A 59 -7.09 2.24 5.08
N ILE A 60 -6.32 1.74 4.12
CA ILE A 60 -5.18 2.49 3.58
C ILE A 60 -5.49 2.80 2.13
N GLY A 61 -5.56 4.09 1.83
CA GLY A 61 -5.69 4.61 0.50
C GLY A 61 -4.35 4.91 -0.14
N VAL A 62 -4.33 4.95 -1.46
CA VAL A 62 -3.16 5.40 -2.22
C VAL A 62 -3.57 6.47 -3.23
N TRP A 63 -2.75 7.50 -3.36
CA TRP A 63 -2.71 8.33 -4.54
C TRP A 63 -1.48 7.90 -5.35
N PRO A 64 -1.67 7.02 -6.35
CA PRO A 64 -0.55 6.35 -7.00
C PRO A 64 0.17 7.28 -7.98
N HIS A 65 1.39 6.89 -8.34
CA HIS A 65 2.18 7.56 -9.39
C HIS A 65 1.75 7.14 -10.80
N SER A 66 1.07 5.99 -10.94
CA SER A 66 0.60 5.42 -12.20
C SER A 66 -0.68 4.62 -11.97
N TYR A 67 -1.55 4.59 -12.99
CA TYR A 67 -2.79 3.79 -13.01
C TYR A 67 -2.70 2.64 -14.02
N SER A 68 -1.50 2.17 -14.36
CA SER A 68 -1.35 0.94 -15.14
C SER A 68 -1.80 -0.28 -14.34
N ASN A 69 -2.28 -1.32 -15.02
CA ASN A 69 -2.79 -2.52 -14.35
C ASN A 69 -1.75 -3.17 -13.44
N GLU A 70 -0.49 -3.20 -13.86
CA GLU A 70 0.60 -3.81 -13.09
C GLU A 70 0.83 -3.07 -11.77
N VAL A 71 0.84 -1.74 -11.80
CA VAL A 71 1.03 -0.91 -10.60
C VAL A 71 -0.18 -1.01 -9.67
N LEU A 72 -1.39 -0.97 -10.22
CA LEU A 72 -2.61 -1.06 -9.41
C LEU A 72 -2.78 -2.45 -8.76
N ALA A 73 -2.49 -3.51 -9.50
CA ALA A 73 -2.48 -4.87 -8.96
C ALA A 73 -1.42 -5.01 -7.86
N GLU A 74 -0.19 -4.48 -8.05
CA GLU A 74 0.83 -4.53 -7.00
C GLU A 74 0.41 -3.76 -5.74
N LEU A 75 -0.11 -2.53 -5.88
CA LEU A 75 -0.59 -1.73 -4.75
C LEU A 75 -1.70 -2.46 -3.97
N LYS A 76 -2.65 -3.05 -4.67
CA LYS A 76 -3.79 -3.70 -4.02
C LYS A 76 -3.43 -5.07 -3.45
N ASP A 77 -2.82 -5.94 -4.25
CA ASP A 77 -2.69 -7.37 -3.92
C ASP A 77 -1.41 -7.68 -3.15
N LYS A 78 -0.34 -6.86 -3.30
CA LYS A 78 0.89 -7.00 -2.53
C LYS A 78 0.95 -6.02 -1.36
N TYR A 79 0.67 -4.74 -1.58
CA TYR A 79 0.80 -3.71 -0.53
C TYR A 79 -0.47 -3.49 0.31
N GLY A 80 -1.59 -4.14 -0.05
CA GLY A 80 -2.81 -4.11 0.76
C GLY A 80 -3.54 -2.76 0.75
N PHE A 81 -3.28 -1.89 -0.22
CA PHE A 81 -4.06 -0.66 -0.37
C PHE A 81 -5.51 -1.00 -0.74
N SER A 82 -6.45 -0.61 0.11
CA SER A 82 -7.88 -0.90 -0.06
C SER A 82 -8.64 0.27 -0.66
N MET A 83 -8.09 1.48 -0.63
CA MET A 83 -8.69 2.66 -1.22
C MET A 83 -7.77 3.26 -2.27
N ILE A 84 -8.32 4.03 -3.20
CA ILE A 84 -7.54 4.69 -4.25
C ILE A 84 -8.15 6.03 -4.64
N ARG A 85 -7.30 7.04 -4.78
CA ARG A 85 -7.69 8.34 -5.32
C ARG A 85 -7.77 8.24 -6.84
N VAL A 86 -8.79 8.86 -7.46
CA VAL A 86 -8.97 8.94 -8.92
C VAL A 86 -9.46 10.33 -9.32
N TYR A 87 -9.26 10.73 -10.56
CA TYR A 87 -9.75 12.02 -11.10
C TYR A 87 -10.47 11.90 -12.43
N SER A 88 -10.05 10.97 -13.29
CA SER A 88 -10.61 10.77 -14.62
C SER A 88 -11.40 9.47 -14.74
N ILE A 89 -12.26 9.37 -15.76
CA ILE A 89 -13.00 8.13 -16.07
C ILE A 89 -12.07 6.97 -16.41
N ASN A 90 -10.89 7.26 -16.99
CA ASN A 90 -9.90 6.24 -17.30
C ASN A 90 -9.28 5.68 -16.02
N GLU A 91 -8.88 6.53 -15.08
CA GLU A 91 -8.36 6.13 -13.77
C GLU A 91 -9.42 5.35 -12.97
N TYR A 92 -10.67 5.82 -13.00
CA TYR A 92 -11.80 5.15 -12.36
C TYR A 92 -12.01 3.73 -12.89
N ASN A 93 -12.06 3.56 -14.21
CA ASN A 93 -12.22 2.24 -14.82
C ASN A 93 -11.00 1.34 -14.56
N ALA A 94 -9.79 1.89 -14.58
CA ALA A 94 -8.58 1.14 -14.24
C ALA A 94 -8.62 0.64 -12.78
N ALA A 95 -9.04 1.48 -11.83
CA ALA A 95 -9.21 1.09 -10.44
C ALA A 95 -10.22 -0.04 -10.27
N LEU A 96 -11.41 0.07 -10.88
CA LEU A 96 -12.44 -0.97 -10.82
C LEU A 96 -11.97 -2.29 -11.45
N ASN A 97 -11.29 -2.23 -12.59
CA ASN A 97 -10.76 -3.41 -13.27
C ASN A 97 -9.68 -4.14 -12.46
N ASN A 98 -8.99 -3.42 -11.56
CA ASN A 98 -8.01 -4.00 -10.63
C ASN A 98 -8.62 -4.31 -9.25
N GLY A 99 -9.95 -4.34 -9.15
CA GLY A 99 -10.65 -4.85 -7.96
C GLY A 99 -10.78 -3.87 -6.80
N PHE A 100 -10.53 -2.57 -7.00
CA PHE A 100 -10.97 -1.56 -6.04
C PHE A 100 -12.49 -1.43 -6.09
N LEU A 101 -13.13 -1.28 -4.93
CA LEU A 101 -14.58 -1.13 -4.83
C LEU A 101 -14.97 0.34 -4.96
N LYS A 102 -16.17 0.61 -5.48
CA LYS A 102 -16.68 1.99 -5.66
C LYS A 102 -16.70 2.76 -4.35
N GLU A 103 -17.16 2.12 -3.28
CA GLU A 103 -17.21 2.65 -1.92
C GLU A 103 -15.83 2.99 -1.34
N ASP A 104 -14.75 2.52 -1.98
CA ASP A 104 -13.36 2.75 -1.58
C ASP A 104 -12.60 3.70 -2.52
N LEU A 105 -13.29 4.25 -3.54
CA LEU A 105 -12.74 5.27 -4.41
C LEU A 105 -12.86 6.67 -3.77
N LEU A 106 -11.77 7.43 -3.84
CA LEU A 106 -11.72 8.87 -3.53
C LEU A 106 -11.64 9.66 -4.83
N VAL A 107 -12.76 10.16 -5.33
CA VAL A 107 -12.81 10.98 -6.54
C VAL A 107 -12.42 12.42 -6.21
N GLN A 108 -11.28 12.88 -6.73
CA GLN A 108 -10.93 14.29 -6.67
C GLN A 108 -11.80 15.09 -7.63
N LEU A 109 -12.56 16.02 -7.08
CA LEU A 109 -13.36 16.96 -7.85
C LEU A 109 -12.45 18.02 -8.49
N PRO A 110 -12.85 18.59 -9.64
CA PRO A 110 -12.09 19.65 -10.28
C PRO A 110 -11.95 20.85 -9.35
N HIS A 111 -10.83 21.57 -9.45
CA HIS A 111 -10.59 22.85 -8.77
C HIS A 111 -11.39 24.01 -9.40
N ASN A 112 -12.64 23.74 -9.80
CA ASN A 112 -13.56 24.68 -10.40
C ASN A 112 -15.00 24.26 -10.08
N LYS A 113 -15.72 25.15 -9.41
CA LYS A 113 -17.11 24.96 -8.98
C LYS A 113 -18.14 24.78 -10.09
N ASN A 114 -17.82 25.10 -11.34
CA ASN A 114 -18.79 24.99 -12.43
C ASN A 114 -18.89 23.57 -13.02
N ASN A 115 -17.95 22.67 -12.67
CA ASN A 115 -17.80 21.38 -13.35
C ASN A 115 -17.95 20.16 -12.44
N TYR A 116 -18.16 20.34 -11.13
CA TYR A 116 -18.18 19.22 -10.18
C TYR A 116 -19.32 18.23 -10.45
N GLN A 117 -20.48 18.70 -10.93
CA GLN A 117 -21.64 17.84 -11.21
C GLN A 117 -21.30 16.78 -12.26
N SER A 118 -20.54 17.15 -13.29
CA SER A 118 -20.11 16.22 -14.34
C SER A 118 -19.28 15.07 -13.77
N SER A 119 -18.37 15.36 -12.84
CA SER A 119 -17.59 14.34 -12.14
C SER A 119 -18.46 13.44 -11.25
N ILE A 120 -19.39 14.01 -10.48
CA ILE A 120 -20.29 13.23 -9.61
C ILE A 120 -21.22 12.32 -10.42
N ASN A 121 -21.72 12.81 -11.56
CA ASN A 121 -22.62 12.07 -12.43
C ASN A 121 -21.90 10.92 -13.14
N SER A 122 -20.64 11.12 -13.54
CA SER A 122 -19.86 10.11 -14.27
C SER A 122 -19.12 9.12 -13.37
N LEU A 123 -18.72 9.51 -12.17
CA LEU A 123 -17.87 8.71 -11.27
C LEU A 123 -18.61 8.42 -9.97
N ASP A 124 -19.14 7.20 -9.84
CA ASP A 124 -19.85 6.72 -8.65
C ASP A 124 -18.85 6.20 -7.61
N ALA A 125 -18.73 6.91 -6.48
CA ALA A 125 -17.65 6.66 -5.50
C ALA A 125 -18.12 6.85 -4.06
N GLY A 126 -17.48 6.16 -3.11
CA GLY A 126 -17.75 6.34 -1.68
C GLY A 126 -17.29 7.68 -1.13
N TYR A 127 -16.29 8.30 -1.75
CA TYR A 127 -15.73 9.56 -1.30
C TYR A 127 -15.49 10.51 -2.47
N TYR A 128 -15.85 11.78 -2.28
CA TYR A 128 -15.47 12.90 -3.13
C TYR A 128 -14.54 13.82 -2.37
N TYR A 129 -13.54 14.37 -3.05
CA TYR A 129 -12.48 15.16 -2.44
C TYR A 129 -12.35 16.52 -3.12
N ILE A 130 -12.27 17.60 -2.33
CA ILE A 130 -11.87 18.92 -2.81
C ILE A 130 -10.58 19.31 -2.08
N ASP A 131 -9.55 19.60 -2.88
CA ASP A 131 -8.21 19.92 -2.40
C ASP A 131 -8.03 21.44 -2.27
N GLU A 132 -7.76 21.87 -1.05
CA GLU A 132 -7.45 23.22 -0.58
C GLU A 132 -8.42 24.31 -1.10
N PRO A 133 -9.75 24.17 -0.90
CA PRO A 133 -10.70 25.02 -1.59
C PRO A 133 -10.60 26.51 -1.23
N LEU A 134 -10.41 26.84 0.06
CA LEU A 134 -10.27 28.23 0.49
C LEU A 134 -8.86 28.75 0.24
N THR A 135 -7.85 27.95 0.56
CA THR A 135 -6.44 28.29 0.33
C THR A 135 -6.16 28.62 -1.14
N ARG A 136 -6.75 27.88 -2.08
CA ARG A 136 -6.62 28.12 -3.53
C ARG A 136 -7.66 29.11 -4.08
N GLY A 137 -8.66 29.49 -3.29
CA GLY A 137 -9.78 30.33 -3.75
C GLY A 137 -10.65 29.68 -4.83
N THR A 138 -10.73 28.34 -4.86
CA THR A 138 -11.42 27.59 -5.93
C THR A 138 -12.89 27.30 -5.61
N TYR A 139 -13.22 27.16 -4.32
CA TYR A 139 -14.59 27.04 -3.83
C TYR A 139 -14.78 27.94 -2.61
N SER A 140 -15.89 28.66 -2.57
CA SER A 140 -16.37 29.28 -1.33
C SER A 140 -17.03 28.24 -0.42
N THR A 141 -17.30 28.62 0.82
CA THR A 141 -18.08 27.77 1.74
C THR A 141 -19.50 27.52 1.27
N VAL A 142 -20.10 28.48 0.56
CA VAL A 142 -21.41 28.33 -0.10
C VAL A 142 -21.32 27.33 -1.26
N ASP A 143 -20.26 27.39 -2.07
CA ASP A 143 -20.06 26.42 -3.15
C ASP A 143 -19.93 24.99 -2.59
N MET A 144 -19.18 24.80 -1.50
CA MET A 144 -19.06 23.50 -0.84
C MET A 144 -20.39 22.98 -0.25
N GLN A 145 -21.28 23.87 0.21
CA GLN A 145 -22.64 23.50 0.61
C GLN A 145 -23.43 22.93 -0.57
N TYR A 146 -23.35 23.58 -1.74
CA TYR A 146 -24.01 23.09 -2.95
C TYR A 146 -23.46 21.74 -3.40
N VAL A 147 -22.13 21.54 -3.35
CA VAL A 147 -21.51 20.25 -3.66
C VAL A 147 -22.01 19.16 -2.71
N SER A 148 -21.98 19.41 -1.39
CA SER A 148 -22.46 18.45 -0.38
C SER A 148 -23.94 18.10 -0.57
N ASN A 149 -24.80 19.08 -0.87
CA ASN A 149 -26.21 18.86 -1.20
C ASN A 149 -26.35 17.97 -2.45
N TYR A 150 -25.60 18.28 -3.51
CA TYR A 150 -25.67 17.54 -4.76
C TYR A 150 -25.23 16.08 -4.58
N ILE A 151 -24.16 15.84 -3.82
CA ILE A 151 -23.72 14.49 -3.43
C ILE A 151 -24.84 13.78 -2.65
N SER A 152 -25.41 14.44 -1.64
CA SER A 152 -26.43 13.82 -0.78
C SER A 152 -27.69 13.39 -1.56
N ILE A 153 -28.04 14.12 -2.63
CA ILE A 153 -29.19 13.82 -3.50
C ILE A 153 -28.87 12.70 -4.49
N ASN A 154 -27.72 12.76 -5.15
CA ASN A 154 -27.40 11.88 -6.29
C ASN A 154 -26.56 10.64 -5.88
N ARG A 155 -25.94 10.68 -4.70
CA ARG A 155 -24.96 9.73 -4.18
C ARG A 155 -25.09 9.62 -2.66
N SER A 156 -26.25 9.18 -2.18
CA SER A 156 -26.69 9.29 -0.78
C SER A 156 -25.75 8.65 0.25
N ASN A 157 -24.93 7.66 -0.15
CA ASN A 157 -23.98 6.97 0.72
C ASN A 157 -22.57 7.58 0.68
N SER A 158 -22.34 8.58 -0.17
CA SER A 158 -21.03 9.14 -0.40
C SER A 158 -20.70 10.29 0.55
N VAL A 159 -19.43 10.39 0.88
CA VAL A 159 -18.86 11.40 1.76
C VAL A 159 -18.18 12.49 0.92
N LEU A 160 -18.38 13.76 1.29
CA LEU A 160 -17.52 14.84 0.84
C LEU A 160 -16.39 15.06 1.85
N ASN A 161 -15.15 14.91 1.42
CA ASN A 161 -13.97 15.27 2.18
C ASN A 161 -13.34 16.55 1.64
N ILE A 162 -12.95 17.43 2.54
CA ILE A 162 -12.18 18.62 2.21
C ILE A 162 -10.78 18.48 2.78
N GLY A 163 -9.76 18.62 1.92
CA GLY A 163 -8.39 18.79 2.35
C GLY A 163 -8.09 20.27 2.45
N ASP A 164 -7.77 20.78 3.63
CA ASP A 164 -7.28 22.14 3.78
C ASP A 164 -6.52 22.23 5.11
N TYR A 165 -5.69 23.26 5.26
CA TYR A 165 -4.99 23.54 6.50
C TYR A 165 -5.49 24.82 7.18
N VAL A 166 -6.31 25.60 6.48
CA VAL A 166 -7.01 26.73 7.05
C VAL A 166 -8.36 26.24 7.58
N TYR A 167 -8.50 26.14 8.90
CA TYR A 167 -9.77 25.77 9.54
C TYR A 167 -10.39 27.01 10.21
N THR A 168 -11.51 27.47 9.66
CA THR A 168 -12.24 28.65 10.13
C THR A 168 -13.54 28.25 10.81
N TYR A 169 -14.12 29.17 11.58
CA TYR A 169 -15.48 29.00 12.12
C TYR A 169 -16.50 28.66 11.03
N THR A 170 -16.34 29.22 9.82
CA THR A 170 -17.22 28.94 8.69
C THR A 170 -17.11 27.49 8.19
N TYR A 171 -15.90 26.91 8.19
CA TYR A 171 -15.73 25.48 7.96
C TYR A 171 -16.43 24.66 9.04
N GLN A 172 -16.30 25.06 10.31
CA GLN A 172 -16.93 24.37 11.43
C GLN A 172 -18.45 24.29 11.28
N GLN A 173 -19.10 25.40 10.89
CA GLN A 173 -20.55 25.44 10.67
C GLN A 173 -20.97 24.52 9.52
N LEU A 174 -20.23 24.54 8.41
CA LEU A 174 -20.49 23.66 7.28
C LEU A 174 -20.36 22.19 7.67
N ILE A 175 -19.23 21.84 8.28
CA ILE A 175 -18.91 20.47 8.68
C ILE A 175 -19.92 19.96 9.71
N ASN A 176 -20.26 20.77 10.73
CA ASN A 176 -21.19 20.36 11.80
C ASN A 176 -22.63 20.18 11.32
N SER A 177 -23.07 20.97 10.34
CA SER A 177 -24.43 20.87 9.80
C SER A 177 -24.68 19.62 8.92
N ARG A 178 -23.66 18.81 8.64
CA ARG A 178 -23.74 17.69 7.67
C ARG A 178 -23.17 16.39 8.22
N THR A 179 -23.84 15.28 7.98
CA THR A 179 -23.42 13.94 8.44
C THR A 179 -22.37 13.31 7.52
N ASN A 180 -22.41 13.61 6.22
CA ASN A 180 -21.54 13.07 5.18
C ASN A 180 -20.33 13.98 4.84
N PHE A 181 -19.93 14.86 5.76
CA PHE A 181 -18.82 15.79 5.54
C PHE A 181 -17.62 15.41 6.42
N ARG A 182 -16.43 15.37 5.83
CA ARG A 182 -15.16 15.07 6.49
C ARG A 182 -14.10 16.10 6.15
N PHE A 183 -13.05 16.13 6.95
CA PHE A 183 -11.93 17.04 6.79
C PHE A 183 -10.61 16.31 6.96
N SER A 184 -9.64 16.60 6.10
CA SER A 184 -8.28 16.05 6.13
C SER A 184 -7.26 17.17 5.98
N CYS A 185 -6.00 16.88 6.27
CA CYS A 185 -4.90 17.83 6.09
C CYS A 185 -3.61 17.10 5.72
N ASP A 186 -2.82 17.79 4.91
CA ASP A 186 -1.50 17.39 4.43
C ASP A 186 -0.43 18.46 4.73
N LYS A 187 -0.72 19.40 5.64
CA LYS A 187 0.20 20.48 6.02
C LYS A 187 1.23 20.04 7.05
N TYR A 188 2.45 20.47 6.78
CA TYR A 188 3.62 20.27 7.61
C TYR A 188 3.86 21.43 8.59
N GLY A 189 4.53 21.12 9.69
CA GLY A 189 4.92 22.00 10.80
C GLY A 189 5.66 23.28 10.41
N GLU A 190 5.84 24.16 11.41
CA GLU A 190 6.65 25.39 11.27
C GLU A 190 8.16 25.11 11.46
N VAL A 191 8.98 26.17 11.35
CA VAL A 191 10.45 26.23 11.21
C VAL A 191 11.28 25.16 11.97
N ASN A 192 10.86 24.72 13.15
CA ASN A 192 11.60 23.78 13.99
C ASN A 192 11.25 22.30 13.79
N ALA A 193 10.18 21.99 13.05
CA ALA A 193 9.81 20.65 12.61
C ALA A 193 9.07 20.74 11.26
N PRO A 194 9.75 21.21 10.20
CA PRO A 194 9.12 21.60 8.93
C PRO A 194 8.52 20.43 8.14
N TYR A 195 8.71 19.20 8.62
CA TYR A 195 8.21 17.97 8.01
C TYR A 195 7.26 17.17 8.93
N ASP A 196 6.92 17.70 10.13
CA ASP A 196 6.00 17.00 11.04
C ASP A 196 4.55 17.51 10.90
N GLN A 197 3.65 16.62 10.48
CA GLN A 197 2.22 16.92 10.32
C GLN A 197 1.38 16.67 11.59
N ARG A 198 1.91 15.97 12.61
CA ARG A 198 1.14 15.46 13.76
C ARG A 198 0.44 16.56 14.56
N SER A 199 1.06 17.74 14.67
CA SER A 199 0.50 18.90 15.37
C SER A 199 -0.76 19.44 14.68
N PHE A 200 -0.76 19.51 13.34
CA PHE A 200 -1.91 19.89 12.55
C PHE A 200 -3.02 18.84 12.64
N TRP A 201 -2.68 17.56 12.54
CA TRP A 201 -3.66 16.48 12.69
C TRP A 201 -4.35 16.51 14.05
N THR A 202 -3.58 16.74 15.13
CA THR A 202 -4.12 16.93 16.48
C THR A 202 -5.05 18.13 16.56
N SER A 203 -4.63 19.28 16.02
CA SER A 203 -5.41 20.52 16.04
C SER A 203 -6.75 20.35 15.32
N LEU A 204 -6.74 19.68 14.16
CA LEU A 204 -7.96 19.38 13.39
C LEU A 204 -8.85 18.37 14.10
N ARG A 205 -8.28 17.35 14.72
CA ARG A 205 -9.05 16.39 15.53
C ARG A 205 -9.73 17.09 16.70
N ASN A 206 -9.05 18.01 17.38
CA ASN A 206 -9.63 18.80 18.46
C ASN A 206 -10.73 19.74 17.96
N TYR A 207 -10.58 20.30 16.76
CA TYR A 207 -11.51 21.30 16.23
C TYR A 207 -12.77 20.69 15.57
N PHE A 208 -12.61 19.59 14.82
CA PHE A 208 -13.68 18.94 14.05
C PHE A 208 -14.13 17.59 14.64
N GLY A 209 -13.49 17.11 15.70
CA GLY A 209 -13.80 15.82 16.31
C GLY A 209 -13.64 14.66 15.33
N TYR A 210 -14.58 13.71 15.38
CA TYR A 210 -14.56 12.52 14.53
C TYR A 210 -14.70 12.78 13.03
N LYS A 211 -15.03 14.02 12.63
CA LYS A 211 -15.11 14.40 11.21
C LYS A 211 -13.74 14.63 10.58
N SER A 212 -12.70 14.81 11.41
CA SER A 212 -11.30 14.58 11.00
C SER A 212 -10.99 13.09 11.16
N ASN A 213 -11.19 12.32 10.09
CA ASN A 213 -11.11 10.86 10.12
C ASN A 213 -10.00 10.27 9.23
N PHE A 214 -9.34 11.09 8.42
CA PHE A 214 -8.19 10.66 7.63
C PHE A 214 -7.24 11.81 7.29
N ASN A 215 -5.98 11.46 7.02
CA ASN A 215 -4.93 12.38 6.57
C ASN A 215 -4.06 11.73 5.48
N PHE A 216 -3.15 12.53 4.92
CA PHE A 216 -2.21 12.11 3.90
C PHE A 216 -0.79 11.94 4.46
N VAL A 217 -0.10 10.88 4.04
CA VAL A 217 1.33 10.65 4.26
C VAL A 217 2.00 10.62 2.89
N HIS A 218 2.85 11.59 2.60
CA HIS A 218 3.62 11.71 1.38
C HIS A 218 4.82 10.78 1.39
N SER A 219 4.98 10.05 0.29
CA SER A 219 6.09 9.11 0.05
C SER A 219 7.51 9.69 0.12
N THR A 220 7.71 11.01 0.10
CA THR A 220 9.04 11.63 0.05
C THR A 220 9.19 12.74 1.09
N ARG A 221 8.16 13.57 1.26
CA ARG A 221 8.21 14.70 2.19
C ARG A 221 8.11 14.26 3.65
N ASP A 222 7.24 13.30 3.94
CA ASP A 222 7.31 12.56 5.19
C ASP A 222 8.47 11.59 5.04
N GLN A 223 9.54 11.84 5.80
CA GLN A 223 10.75 11.03 5.70
C GLN A 223 10.41 9.58 6.04
N THR A 224 11.09 8.61 5.44
CA THR A 224 10.81 7.19 5.71
C THR A 224 10.95 6.83 7.20
N THR A 225 11.72 7.62 7.95
CA THR A 225 11.92 7.50 9.40
C THR A 225 10.77 8.07 10.24
N GLU A 226 9.79 8.73 9.64
CA GLU A 226 8.66 9.37 10.33
C GLU A 226 7.34 8.60 10.12
N TYR A 227 7.33 7.57 9.27
CA TYR A 227 6.10 6.82 8.95
C TYR A 227 5.51 6.14 10.18
N ASP A 228 6.32 5.55 11.04
CA ASP A 228 5.87 4.90 12.28
C ASP A 228 5.25 5.93 13.24
N GLU A 229 5.88 7.09 13.39
CA GLU A 229 5.39 8.19 14.21
C GLU A 229 4.05 8.73 13.70
N LEU A 230 3.92 8.94 12.40
CA LEU A 230 2.69 9.42 11.77
C LEU A 230 1.56 8.40 11.88
N LEU A 231 1.83 7.13 11.53
CA LEU A 231 0.82 6.07 11.55
C LEU A 231 0.41 5.72 12.99
N GLY A 232 1.35 5.70 13.92
CA GLY A 232 1.08 5.56 15.35
C GLY A 232 0.23 6.72 15.88
N HIS A 233 0.57 7.95 15.50
CA HIS A 233 -0.20 9.13 15.89
C HIS A 233 -1.62 9.13 15.31
N ALA A 234 -1.79 8.77 14.03
CA ALA A 234 -3.10 8.61 13.40
C ALA A 234 -3.98 7.58 14.14
N SER A 235 -3.37 6.47 14.60
CA SER A 235 -4.04 5.49 15.45
C SER A 235 -4.45 6.08 16.81
N ASN A 236 -3.58 6.85 17.47
CA ASN A 236 -3.89 7.53 18.73
C ASN A 236 -5.02 8.55 18.60
N LEU A 237 -5.12 9.24 17.47
CA LEU A 237 -6.22 10.15 17.16
C LEU A 237 -7.54 9.41 16.82
N GLY A 238 -7.52 8.07 16.74
CA GLY A 238 -8.67 7.25 16.40
C GLY A 238 -9.09 7.37 14.92
N GLN A 239 -8.13 7.64 14.03
CA GLN A 239 -8.38 7.65 12.60
C GLN A 239 -8.54 6.23 12.08
N SER A 240 -9.43 6.05 11.10
CA SER A 240 -9.69 4.75 10.48
C SER A 240 -9.22 4.69 9.03
N ILE A 241 -8.77 5.80 8.46
CA ILE A 241 -8.30 5.88 7.08
C ILE A 241 -7.01 6.71 7.05
N ILE A 242 -6.01 6.27 6.29
CA ILE A 242 -4.82 7.04 5.92
C ILE A 242 -4.61 6.91 4.41
N PHE A 243 -4.24 7.99 3.74
CA PHE A 243 -3.85 7.97 2.33
C PHE A 243 -2.34 8.11 2.18
N TYR A 244 -1.71 7.18 1.47
CA TYR A 244 -0.32 7.28 1.06
C TYR A 244 -0.22 8.04 -0.28
N TYR A 245 0.38 9.21 -0.25
CA TYR A 245 0.54 10.09 -1.41
C TYR A 245 1.88 9.83 -2.11
N ILE A 246 1.80 9.18 -3.26
CA ILE A 246 2.94 9.04 -4.18
C ILE A 246 2.87 10.16 -5.21
N GLY A 247 1.80 10.24 -6.00
CA GLY A 247 1.66 11.30 -7.00
C GLY A 247 2.81 11.36 -8.00
N SER A 248 2.96 12.51 -8.65
CA SER A 248 4.00 12.74 -9.66
C SER A 248 5.38 13.07 -9.08
N ASP A 249 5.43 13.59 -7.84
CA ASP A 249 6.65 14.03 -7.15
C ASP A 249 7.12 13.07 -6.04
N GLY A 250 6.39 11.98 -5.84
CA GLY A 250 6.71 10.97 -4.83
C GLY A 250 7.64 9.86 -5.31
N ASN A 251 8.01 9.01 -4.36
CA ASN A 251 8.90 7.89 -4.58
C ASN A 251 8.19 6.55 -4.32
N TYR A 252 7.85 5.84 -5.40
CA TYR A 252 7.25 4.52 -5.32
C TYR A 252 8.08 3.51 -4.52
N TYR A 253 9.42 3.64 -4.51
CA TYR A 253 10.30 2.70 -3.81
C TYR A 253 10.12 2.76 -2.28
N ASN A 254 9.55 3.84 -1.74
CA ASN A 254 9.28 3.97 -0.31
C ASN A 254 7.99 3.23 0.12
N THR A 255 7.21 2.69 -0.82
CA THR A 255 5.95 1.99 -0.54
C THR A 255 6.14 0.79 0.39
N ASN A 256 7.20 -0.01 0.18
CA ASN A 256 7.48 -1.16 1.04
C ASN A 256 7.79 -0.71 2.47
N THR A 257 8.60 0.34 2.64
CA THR A 257 8.92 0.91 3.96
C THR A 257 7.66 1.42 4.65
N PHE A 258 6.81 2.15 3.94
CA PHE A 258 5.51 2.59 4.48
C PHE A 258 4.65 1.40 4.95
N CYS A 259 4.57 0.32 4.17
CA CYS A 259 3.79 -0.86 4.53
C CYS A 259 4.37 -1.63 5.72
N GLU A 260 5.69 -1.72 5.84
CA GLU A 260 6.36 -2.30 7.02
C GLU A 260 6.02 -1.49 8.28
N GLU A 261 6.08 -0.15 8.23
CA GLU A 261 5.69 0.70 9.37
C GLU A 261 4.19 0.65 9.66
N ALA A 262 3.34 0.54 8.63
CA ALA A 262 1.90 0.34 8.78
C ALA A 262 1.56 -1.00 9.42
N TRP A 263 2.34 -2.06 9.17
CA TRP A 263 2.21 -3.31 9.88
C TRP A 263 2.58 -3.18 11.36
N LYS A 264 3.73 -2.57 11.67
CA LYS A 264 4.20 -2.37 13.04
C LYS A 264 3.26 -1.51 13.89
N THR A 265 2.55 -0.57 13.26
CA THR A 265 1.61 0.37 13.90
C THR A 265 0.15 -0.09 13.86
N GLY A 266 -0.12 -1.32 13.41
CA GLY A 266 -1.45 -1.95 13.46
C GLY A 266 -2.44 -1.46 12.42
N TRP A 267 -1.96 -0.90 11.31
CA TRP A 267 -2.77 -0.54 10.14
C TRP A 267 -2.88 -1.68 9.12
N LEU A 268 -1.78 -2.44 8.94
CA LEU A 268 -1.73 -3.62 8.08
C LEU A 268 -1.45 -4.89 8.88
N LYS A 269 -1.90 -6.01 8.33
CA LYS A 269 -1.42 -7.36 8.63
C LYS A 269 -0.36 -7.74 7.61
N LYS A 270 0.61 -8.54 8.03
CA LYS A 270 1.70 -9.02 7.16
C LYS A 270 1.59 -10.52 6.98
N PHE A 271 1.62 -10.97 5.75
CA PHE A 271 1.60 -12.39 5.39
C PHE A 271 2.89 -12.77 4.70
N GLU A 272 3.53 -13.81 5.21
CA GLU A 272 4.72 -14.38 4.62
C GLU A 272 4.42 -15.72 3.96
N ARG A 273 5.14 -15.99 2.87
CA ARG A 273 5.16 -17.28 2.21
C ARG A 273 6.52 -17.92 2.42
N GLN A 274 6.53 -19.23 2.66
CA GLN A 274 7.77 -19.98 2.68
C GLN A 274 8.23 -20.26 1.25
N TYR A 275 9.50 -20.02 0.99
CA TYR A 275 10.17 -20.32 -0.27
C TYR A 275 11.31 -21.30 -0.04
N ARG A 276 11.48 -22.23 -0.97
CA ARG A 276 12.62 -23.14 -1.00
C ARG A 276 13.64 -22.65 -2.01
N LEU A 277 14.81 -22.25 -1.53
CA LEU A 277 15.95 -21.93 -2.37
C LEU A 277 16.69 -23.21 -2.72
N GLU A 278 16.85 -23.48 -4.01
CA GLU A 278 17.63 -24.59 -4.51
C GLU A 278 19.04 -24.12 -4.86
N TYR A 279 20.02 -24.82 -4.30
CA TYR A 279 21.42 -24.68 -4.66
C TYR A 279 21.93 -25.99 -5.23
N ARG A 280 22.78 -25.90 -6.26
CA ARG A 280 23.48 -27.05 -6.82
C ARG A 280 24.98 -26.89 -6.62
N CYS A 281 25.63 -28.00 -6.30
CA CYS A 281 27.07 -28.04 -6.29
C CYS A 281 27.60 -28.14 -7.72
N TYR A 282 28.59 -27.32 -8.07
CA TYR A 282 29.21 -27.35 -9.40
C TYR A 282 30.51 -28.17 -9.45
N LEU A 283 30.90 -28.80 -8.33
CA LEU A 283 32.05 -29.69 -8.25
C LEU A 283 31.64 -31.12 -8.57
N ALA A 284 32.51 -31.85 -9.27
CA ALA A 284 32.25 -33.22 -9.74
C ALA A 284 32.23 -34.30 -8.63
N ASN A 285 32.53 -33.94 -7.38
CA ASN A 285 32.49 -34.86 -6.24
C ASN A 285 31.78 -34.19 -5.07
N GLU A 286 30.68 -34.80 -4.62
CA GLU A 286 29.85 -34.32 -3.51
C GLU A 286 30.62 -34.10 -2.20
N ASN A 287 31.66 -34.91 -1.96
CA ASN A 287 32.51 -34.79 -0.77
C ASN A 287 33.44 -33.58 -0.81
N LEU A 288 33.55 -32.91 -1.96
CA LEU A 288 34.30 -31.66 -2.13
C LEU A 288 33.39 -30.43 -2.05
N CYS A 289 32.07 -30.62 -1.96
CA CYS A 289 31.12 -29.52 -1.85
C CYS A 289 31.18 -28.93 -0.43
N ASP A 290 32.08 -27.98 -0.23
CA ASP A 290 32.13 -27.18 1.00
C ASP A 290 30.84 -26.37 1.14
N ILE A 291 30.29 -26.34 2.36
CA ILE A 291 29.05 -25.65 2.72
C ILE A 291 29.09 -24.15 2.37
N ASN A 292 30.30 -23.58 2.22
CA ASN A 292 30.51 -22.15 2.03
C ASN A 292 30.88 -21.71 0.60
N ASN A 293 31.53 -22.54 -0.23
CA ASN A 293 32.20 -22.05 -1.45
C ASN A 293 31.92 -22.85 -2.73
N SER A 294 31.05 -23.87 -2.69
CA SER A 294 30.85 -24.77 -3.84
C SER A 294 29.41 -24.79 -4.36
N TRP A 295 28.55 -23.91 -3.85
CA TRP A 295 27.10 -23.91 -4.10
C TRP A 295 26.68 -22.72 -4.97
N VAL A 296 25.96 -23.00 -6.05
CA VAL A 296 25.37 -21.98 -6.92
C VAL A 296 23.87 -21.98 -6.72
N TYR A 297 23.31 -20.80 -6.45
CA TYR A 297 21.86 -20.58 -6.41
C TYR A 297 21.26 -20.84 -7.80
N ILE A 298 20.24 -21.69 -7.86
CA ILE A 298 19.57 -22.06 -9.11
C ILE A 298 18.22 -21.37 -9.22
N GLN A 299 17.37 -21.55 -8.21
CA GLN A 299 16.00 -21.06 -8.25
C GLN A 299 15.40 -20.91 -6.86
N LYS A 300 14.35 -20.11 -6.81
CA LYS A 300 13.49 -19.90 -5.64
C LYS A 300 12.12 -20.46 -5.97
N ILE A 301 11.72 -21.49 -5.24
CA ILE A 301 10.49 -22.24 -5.48
C ILE A 301 9.47 -21.83 -4.41
N PRO A 302 8.31 -21.27 -4.78
CA PRO A 302 7.26 -20.98 -3.82
C PRO A 302 6.63 -22.28 -3.26
N THR A 303 6.49 -22.38 -1.95
CA THR A 303 5.76 -23.49 -1.31
C THR A 303 4.28 -23.15 -1.14
N GLN A 304 3.48 -24.05 -0.56
CA GLN A 304 2.08 -23.79 -0.18
C GLN A 304 1.93 -23.30 1.26
N ASN A 305 3.05 -23.09 1.98
CA ASN A 305 3.02 -22.70 3.38
C ASN A 305 2.97 -21.16 3.50
N TYR A 306 1.98 -20.68 4.26
CA TYR A 306 1.74 -19.28 4.55
C TYR A 306 1.61 -19.05 6.06
N ARG A 307 1.98 -17.85 6.53
CA ARG A 307 1.76 -17.42 7.92
C ARG A 307 1.42 -15.94 8.02
N GLU A 308 0.54 -15.58 8.95
CA GLU A 308 0.39 -14.20 9.42
C GLU A 308 1.51 -13.91 10.44
N VAL A 309 2.20 -12.79 10.26
CA VAL A 309 3.26 -12.33 11.18
C VAL A 309 2.69 -11.28 12.11
N PHE A 310 2.72 -11.55 13.41
CA PHE A 310 2.29 -10.61 14.44
C PHE A 310 3.46 -9.75 14.89
N TYR A 311 3.27 -8.43 14.92
CA TYR A 311 4.26 -7.52 15.48
C TYR A 311 4.22 -7.57 17.02
N ASN A 312 5.37 -7.82 17.65
CA ASN A 312 5.48 -7.93 19.10
C ASN A 312 6.34 -6.78 19.64
N ILE A 313 5.71 -5.82 20.31
CA ILE A 313 6.33 -4.55 20.77
C ILE A 313 7.48 -4.80 21.77
N ASN A 314 7.51 -5.96 22.43
CA ASN A 314 8.44 -6.28 23.51
C ASN A 314 9.78 -6.91 23.08
N GLN A 315 10.18 -6.83 21.80
CA GLN A 315 11.43 -7.43 21.29
C GLN A 315 12.55 -6.44 20.92
N ASN A 316 12.42 -5.17 21.30
CA ASN A 316 13.47 -4.16 21.15
C ASN A 316 14.31 -4.02 22.42
#